data_AF-A0A5J4N3U9-F1
#
_entry.id   AF-A0A5J4N3U9-F1
#
_cell.length_a   1.000
_cell.length_b   1.000
_cell.length_c   1.000
_cell.angle_alpha   90.00
_cell.angle_beta   90.00
_cell.angle_gamma   90.00
#
_symmetry.space_group_name_H-M   'P 1'
#
loop_
_entity.id
_entity.type
_entity.pdbx_description
1 polymer ?
#
loop_
_entity_poly.entity_id
_entity_poly.type
_entity_poly.pdbx_seq_one_letter_code
_entity_poly.pdbx_strand_id
1 'polypeptide(L)'
;MRNDRATKTKFDNLKRKRRIDLMSELVEQNDTRTLNELKNALTYDDRKNLYAEHGQQWKEAAELCIEAYCEKLRREQEASPFQHYIQANNHSRICRHPKDMTRGLIWLDNLLIQNNINKDQFLGDLTKVMNKVETRKNAFVIEGPTTTGKSLMLKLICDNYIYGTVQRSGDHSQFFLMNLINKTVALMEEPRITSLTVNDFKELLGGTPFDIHVKHQKDERLPRIPVLISTNNDLTFYCLSEDAKAIKARCFIYKFFVPIPSPELPIPPFTMCPCCFSAWYKSWLNYSWCSI
;
A
#
# COMPACT_ATOMS: atom_id res chain seq x y z
N MET A 1 -19.70 12.61 50.48
CA MET A 1 -18.93 13.64 49.74
C MET A 1 -17.67 13.12 49.05
N ARG A 2 -16.65 12.54 49.73
CA ARG A 2 -15.46 11.98 49.04
C ARG A 2 -15.76 10.69 48.24
N ASN A 3 -16.65 9.85 48.76
CA ASN A 3 -17.04 8.58 48.13
C ASN A 3 -17.89 8.80 46.86
N ASP A 4 -18.80 9.77 46.86
CA ASP A 4 -19.67 10.09 45.71
C ASP A 4 -18.89 10.64 44.51
N ARG A 5 -17.81 11.41 44.78
CA ARG A 5 -16.92 11.90 43.73
C ARG A 5 -16.13 10.76 43.09
N ALA A 6 -15.60 9.83 43.88
CA ALA A 6 -14.87 8.66 43.37
C ALA A 6 -15.76 7.73 42.53
N THR A 7 -17.00 7.49 42.96
CA THR A 7 -17.96 6.66 42.22
C THR A 7 -18.41 7.32 40.92
N LYS A 8 -18.62 8.64 40.93
CA LYS A 8 -18.93 9.43 39.72
C LYS A 8 -17.77 9.39 38.72
N THR A 9 -16.54 9.62 39.17
CA THR A 9 -15.34 9.52 38.31
C THR A 9 -15.16 8.11 37.73
N LYS A 10 -15.42 7.05 38.51
CA LYS A 10 -15.36 5.67 38.02
C LYS A 10 -16.43 5.37 36.96
N PHE A 11 -17.64 5.89 37.14
CA PHE A 11 -18.75 5.71 36.19
C PHE A 11 -18.54 6.48 34.88
N ASP A 12 -18.02 7.71 34.99
CA ASP A 12 -17.65 8.55 33.85
C ASP A 12 -16.50 7.92 33.03
N ASN A 13 -15.51 7.32 33.71
CA ASN A 13 -14.43 6.56 33.06
C ASN A 13 -14.94 5.31 32.35
N LEU A 14 -15.91 4.59 32.92
CA LEU A 14 -16.53 3.40 32.33
C LEU A 14 -17.33 3.74 31.07
N LYS A 15 -18.11 4.84 31.09
CA LYS A 15 -18.81 5.34 29.91
C LYS A 15 -17.84 5.81 28.83
N ARG A 16 -16.78 6.54 29.21
CA ARG A 16 -15.74 6.98 28.26
C ARG A 16 -15.04 5.81 27.59
N LYS A 17 -14.74 4.75 28.36
CA LYS A 17 -14.14 3.52 27.83
C LYS A 17 -15.06 2.85 26.80
N ARG A 18 -16.35 2.62 27.14
CA ARG A 18 -17.33 2.03 26.22
C ARG A 18 -17.48 2.81 24.90
N ARG A 19 -17.42 4.14 24.95
CA ARG A 19 -17.49 5.01 23.77
C ARG A 19 -16.28 4.83 22.84
N ILE A 20 -15.08 4.80 23.42
CA ILE A 20 -13.85 4.56 22.66
C ILE A 20 -13.86 3.14 22.09
N ASP A 21 -14.32 2.16 22.87
CA ASP A 21 -14.38 0.76 22.46
C ASP A 21 -15.32 0.58 21.26
N LEU A 22 -16.53 1.17 21.28
CA LEU A 22 -17.48 1.08 20.15
C LEU A 22 -16.93 1.68 18.85
N MET A 23 -16.36 2.89 18.92
CA MET A 23 -15.79 3.55 17.73
C MET A 23 -14.59 2.77 17.18
N SER A 24 -13.70 2.31 18.07
CA SER A 24 -12.52 1.53 17.69
C SER A 24 -12.94 0.20 17.07
N GLU A 25 -13.94 -0.48 17.63
CA GLU A 25 -14.49 -1.72 17.10
C GLU A 25 -15.07 -1.53 15.70
N LEU A 26 -15.86 -0.47 15.47
CA LEU A 26 -16.39 -0.16 14.14
C LEU A 26 -15.28 0.15 13.13
N VAL A 27 -14.23 0.86 13.56
CA VAL A 27 -13.08 1.18 12.70
C VAL A 27 -12.30 -0.07 12.32
N GLU A 28 -12.02 -0.95 13.28
CA GLU A 28 -11.27 -2.19 13.07
C GLU A 28 -12.08 -3.23 12.27
N GLN A 29 -13.36 -3.45 12.60
CA GLN A 29 -14.23 -4.40 11.90
C GLN A 29 -14.43 -4.06 10.43
N ASN A 30 -14.56 -2.76 10.12
CA ASN A 30 -14.74 -2.29 8.74
C ASN A 30 -13.41 -1.95 8.04
N ASP A 31 -12.29 -2.17 8.72
CA ASP A 31 -10.94 -1.84 8.26
C ASP A 31 -10.78 -0.40 7.72
N THR A 32 -11.39 0.59 8.39
CA THR A 32 -11.52 1.95 7.84
C THR A 32 -10.25 2.79 8.07
N ARG A 33 -9.81 3.52 7.05
CA ARG A 33 -8.58 4.34 7.03
C ARG A 33 -8.86 5.83 6.86
N THR A 34 -10.09 6.18 6.49
CA THR A 34 -10.54 7.57 6.38
C THR A 34 -11.96 7.71 6.92
N LEU A 35 -12.31 8.92 7.33
CA LEU A 35 -13.67 9.21 7.79
C LEU A 35 -14.72 8.94 6.71
N ASN A 36 -14.38 9.13 5.43
CA ASN A 36 -15.30 8.86 4.32
C ASN A 36 -15.57 7.36 4.15
N GLU A 37 -14.52 6.52 4.31
CA GLU A 37 -14.68 5.06 4.28
C GLU A 37 -15.58 4.59 5.41
N LEU A 38 -15.35 5.08 6.64
CA LEU A 38 -16.20 4.75 7.78
C LEU A 38 -17.65 5.15 7.50
N LYS A 39 -17.90 6.37 7.02
CA LYS A 39 -19.26 6.82 6.66
C LYS A 39 -19.97 5.90 5.68
N ASN A 40 -19.25 5.36 4.69
CA ASN A 40 -19.82 4.48 3.67
C ASN A 40 -20.05 3.05 4.19
N ALA A 41 -19.27 2.61 5.19
CA ALA A 41 -19.40 1.30 5.81
C ALA A 41 -20.51 1.25 6.87
N LEU A 42 -20.75 2.36 7.59
CA LEU A 42 -21.72 2.42 8.68
C LEU A 42 -23.15 2.19 8.20
N THR A 43 -23.86 1.27 8.86
CA THR A 43 -25.29 1.05 8.67
C THR A 43 -26.13 2.18 9.30
N TYR A 44 -27.44 2.15 9.06
CA TYR A 44 -28.37 3.07 9.72
C TYR A 44 -28.30 2.97 11.25
N ASP A 45 -28.25 1.74 11.79
CA ASP A 45 -28.19 1.49 13.22
C ASP A 45 -26.84 1.91 13.82
N ASP A 46 -25.73 1.66 13.13
CA ASP A 46 -24.41 2.11 13.59
C ASP A 46 -24.39 3.64 13.73
N ARG A 47 -24.91 4.36 12.73
CA ARG A 47 -25.00 5.83 12.79
C ARG A 47 -25.86 6.29 13.96
N LYS A 48 -27.01 5.66 14.20
CA LYS A 48 -27.90 6.00 15.33
C LYS A 48 -27.20 5.77 16.67
N ASN A 49 -26.48 4.66 16.82
CA ASN A 49 -25.71 4.33 18.02
C ASN A 49 -24.58 5.33 18.25
N LEU A 50 -23.86 5.70 17.18
CA LEU A 50 -22.80 6.72 17.25
C LEU A 50 -23.35 8.10 17.68
N TYR A 51 -24.51 8.52 17.14
CA TYR A 51 -25.15 9.76 17.59
C TYR A 51 -25.63 9.68 19.04
N ALA A 52 -26.13 8.54 19.50
CA ALA A 52 -26.57 8.36 20.88
C ALA A 52 -25.39 8.41 21.87
N GLU A 53 -24.24 7.82 21.50
CA GLU A 53 -23.07 7.74 22.38
C GLU A 53 -22.16 8.97 22.31
N HIS A 54 -21.86 9.48 21.11
CA HIS A 54 -20.90 10.56 20.89
C HIS A 54 -21.55 11.90 20.51
N GLY A 55 -22.85 11.94 20.26
CA GLY A 55 -23.56 13.14 19.85
C GLY A 55 -23.05 13.67 18.50
N GLN A 56 -22.96 14.99 18.38
CA GLN A 56 -22.49 15.64 17.15
C GLN A 56 -20.97 15.47 16.92
N GLN A 57 -20.20 15.14 17.96
CA GLN A 57 -18.73 15.04 17.95
C GLN A 57 -18.20 13.65 17.56
N TRP A 58 -19.05 12.79 17.03
CA TRP A 58 -18.65 11.42 16.68
C TRP A 58 -17.59 11.39 15.57
N LYS A 59 -17.52 12.42 14.72
CA LYS A 59 -16.58 12.49 13.61
C LYS A 59 -15.15 12.72 14.10
N GLU A 60 -14.96 13.64 15.03
CA GLU A 60 -13.66 13.93 15.64
C GLU A 60 -13.16 12.72 16.43
N ALA A 61 -14.07 12.03 17.15
CA ALA A 61 -13.73 10.78 17.83
C ALA A 61 -13.35 9.67 16.83
N ALA A 62 -14.06 9.57 15.71
CA ALA A 62 -13.75 8.63 14.64
C ALA A 62 -12.38 8.92 14.01
N GLU A 63 -12.06 10.17 13.75
CA GLU A 63 -10.77 10.59 13.18
C GLU A 63 -9.60 10.16 14.08
N LEU A 64 -9.70 10.38 15.39
CA LEU A 64 -8.68 9.92 16.35
C LEU A 64 -8.54 8.39 16.38
N CYS A 65 -9.66 7.65 16.32
CA CYS A 65 -9.62 6.18 16.29
C CYS A 65 -9.03 5.65 14.98
N ILE A 66 -9.36 6.28 13.85
CA ILE A 66 -8.81 5.95 12.53
C ILE A 66 -7.30 6.23 12.50
N GLU A 67 -6.85 7.35 13.05
CA GLU A 67 -5.43 7.70 13.14
C GLU A 67 -4.65 6.67 13.97
N ALA A 68 -5.16 6.32 15.16
CA ALA A 68 -4.57 5.30 16.01
C ALA A 68 -4.54 3.92 15.34
N TYR A 69 -5.61 3.55 14.62
CA TYR A 69 -5.69 2.28 13.88
C TYR A 69 -4.70 2.24 12.71
N CYS A 70 -4.58 3.32 11.94
CA CYS A 70 -3.60 3.44 10.86
C CYS A 70 -2.17 3.40 11.40
N GLU A 71 -1.91 4.02 12.56
CA GLU A 71 -0.61 3.94 13.23
C GLU A 71 -0.27 2.52 13.67
N LYS A 72 -1.21 1.81 14.31
CA LYS A 72 -1.04 0.41 14.71
C LYS A 72 -0.62 -0.46 13.52
N LEU A 73 -1.34 -0.37 12.41
CA LEU A 73 -1.01 -1.16 11.22
C LEU A 73 0.29 -0.74 10.55
N ARG A 74 0.59 0.56 10.49
CA ARG A 74 1.87 1.05 9.95
C ARG A 74 3.03 0.45 10.74
N ARG A 75 2.98 0.50 12.07
CA ARG A 75 4.02 -0.06 12.94
C ARG A 75 4.18 -1.57 12.73
N GLU A 76 3.08 -2.29 12.58
CA GLU A 76 3.11 -3.73 12.29
C GLU A 76 3.74 -4.03 10.92
N GLN A 77 3.36 -3.29 9.88
CA GLN A 77 3.93 -3.39 8.53
C GLN A 77 5.42 -3.04 8.49
N GLU A 78 5.86 -2.07 9.27
CA GLU A 78 7.27 -1.66 9.35
C GLU A 78 8.13 -2.66 10.12
N ALA A 79 7.57 -3.32 11.13
CA ALA A 79 8.26 -4.31 11.96
C ALA A 79 8.25 -5.72 11.36
N SER A 80 7.34 -6.00 10.43
CA SER A 80 7.16 -7.33 9.84
C SER A 80 7.89 -7.45 8.52
N PRO A 81 8.68 -8.52 8.31
CA PRO A 81 9.16 -8.87 6.97
C PRO A 81 7.98 -9.09 6.02
N PHE A 82 8.15 -8.66 4.77
CA PHE A 82 7.20 -8.75 3.66
C PHE A 82 6.52 -10.13 3.64
N GLN A 83 7.31 -11.20 3.62
CA GLN A 83 6.82 -12.57 3.54
C GLN A 83 5.91 -12.98 4.70
N HIS A 84 6.10 -12.44 5.89
CA HIS A 84 5.24 -12.72 7.05
C HIS A 84 3.97 -11.89 6.98
N TYR A 85 4.10 -10.60 6.66
CA TYR A 85 2.97 -9.67 6.59
C TYR A 85 1.94 -10.12 5.54
N ILE A 86 2.39 -10.44 4.33
CA ILE A 86 1.52 -10.94 3.26
C ILE A 86 1.09 -12.40 3.44
N GLN A 87 1.35 -13.04 4.58
CA GLN A 87 0.78 -14.34 4.91
C GLN A 87 -0.26 -14.23 6.03
N ALA A 88 -0.10 -13.26 6.93
CA ALA A 88 -1.04 -12.99 8.01
C ALA A 88 -2.22 -12.10 7.58
N ASN A 89 -2.00 -11.12 6.70
CA ASN A 89 -2.99 -10.09 6.38
C ASN A 89 -3.25 -9.99 4.86
N ASN A 90 -4.21 -10.78 4.35
CA ASN A 90 -4.33 -11.03 2.91
C ASN A 90 -5.64 -10.66 2.24
N HIS A 91 -6.52 -9.98 2.95
CA HIS A 91 -7.85 -9.72 2.44
C HIS A 91 -7.99 -8.24 2.11
N SER A 92 -8.17 -7.92 0.83
CA SER A 92 -8.70 -6.61 0.49
C SER A 92 -10.18 -6.56 0.89
N ARG A 93 -10.68 -5.36 1.14
CA ARG A 93 -12.06 -5.09 1.59
C ARG A 93 -13.16 -5.58 0.63
N ILE A 94 -12.78 -5.88 -0.61
CA ILE A 94 -13.66 -6.35 -1.70
C ILE A 94 -13.45 -7.86 -1.97
N CYS A 95 -12.58 -8.51 -1.20
CA CYS A 95 -12.26 -9.91 -1.37
C CYS A 95 -13.50 -10.78 -1.11
N ARG A 96 -13.86 -11.61 -2.09
CA ARG A 96 -14.94 -12.60 -1.96
C ARG A 96 -14.49 -13.92 -1.36
N HIS A 97 -13.25 -14.00 -0.87
CA HIS A 97 -12.60 -15.21 -0.37
C HIS A 97 -12.82 -16.42 -1.29
N PRO A 98 -12.24 -16.42 -2.50
CA PRO A 98 -12.38 -17.56 -3.40
C PRO A 98 -11.89 -18.83 -2.69
N LYS A 99 -12.78 -19.82 -2.55
CA LYS A 99 -12.48 -21.11 -1.90
C LYS A 99 -11.36 -21.86 -2.62
N ASP A 100 -11.25 -21.66 -3.93
CA ASP A 100 -10.20 -22.19 -4.78
C ASP A 100 -9.51 -21.06 -5.54
N MET A 101 -8.21 -20.90 -5.31
CA MET A 101 -7.37 -19.89 -5.95
C MET A 101 -6.51 -20.48 -7.08
N THR A 102 -6.58 -21.78 -7.35
CA THR A 102 -5.71 -22.50 -8.28
C THR A 102 -5.68 -21.84 -9.65
N ARG A 103 -6.86 -21.49 -10.20
CA ARG A 103 -6.96 -20.80 -11.49
C ARG A 103 -6.28 -19.41 -11.47
N GLY A 104 -6.37 -18.70 -10.35
CA GLY A 104 -5.72 -17.40 -10.18
C GLY A 104 -4.19 -17.51 -10.07
N LEU A 105 -3.68 -18.55 -9.40
CA LEU A 105 -2.25 -18.85 -9.29
C LEU A 105 -1.65 -19.21 -10.66
N ILE A 106 -2.32 -20.10 -11.40
CA ILE A 106 -1.93 -20.47 -12.78
C ILE A 106 -1.94 -19.23 -13.68
N TRP A 107 -2.94 -18.37 -13.52
CA TRP A 107 -3.02 -17.12 -14.29
C TRP A 107 -1.85 -16.17 -13.98
N LEU A 108 -1.43 -16.06 -12.71
CA LEU A 108 -0.25 -15.26 -12.33
C LEU A 108 1.06 -15.85 -12.86
N ASP A 109 1.20 -17.18 -12.88
CA ASP A 109 2.34 -17.84 -13.53
C ASP A 109 2.36 -17.55 -15.03
N ASN A 110 1.22 -17.71 -15.71
CA ASN A 110 1.08 -17.40 -17.13
C ASN A 110 1.38 -15.92 -17.44
N LEU A 111 0.95 -14.99 -16.58
CA LEU A 111 1.27 -13.57 -16.72
C LEU A 111 2.80 -13.35 -16.79
N LEU A 112 3.59 -14.01 -15.94
CA LEU A 112 5.04 -13.89 -15.99
C LEU A 112 5.64 -14.64 -17.18
N ILE A 113 5.20 -15.87 -17.44
CA ILE A 113 5.71 -16.72 -18.52
C ILE A 113 5.52 -16.06 -19.89
N GLN A 114 4.32 -15.56 -20.18
CA GLN A 114 4.02 -14.93 -21.47
C GLN A 114 4.79 -13.62 -21.66
N ASN A 115 5.16 -12.94 -20.58
CA ASN A 115 6.02 -11.75 -20.62
C ASN A 115 7.52 -12.08 -20.57
N ASN A 116 7.90 -13.37 -20.63
CA ASN A 116 9.28 -13.85 -20.53
C ASN A 116 10.00 -13.36 -19.25
N ILE A 117 9.30 -13.42 -18.12
CA ILE A 117 9.80 -13.00 -16.82
C ILE A 117 10.08 -14.24 -15.96
N ASN A 118 11.30 -14.34 -15.44
CA ASN A 118 11.64 -15.38 -14.47
C ASN A 118 10.97 -15.07 -13.11
N LYS A 119 10.15 -16.02 -12.64
CA LYS A 119 9.37 -15.90 -11.39
C LYS A 119 10.24 -15.74 -10.15
N ASP A 120 11.32 -16.51 -10.04
CA ASP A 120 12.21 -16.47 -8.88
C ASP A 120 12.91 -15.13 -8.74
N GLN A 121 13.39 -14.58 -9.86
CA GLN A 121 13.99 -13.26 -9.91
C GLN A 121 12.94 -12.18 -9.59
N PHE A 122 11.76 -12.25 -10.20
CA PHE A 122 10.67 -11.28 -9.98
C PHE A 122 10.24 -11.21 -8.52
N LEU A 123 9.95 -12.36 -7.90
CA LEU A 123 9.52 -12.43 -6.51
C LEU A 123 10.66 -12.17 -5.53
N GLY A 124 11.88 -12.61 -5.84
CA GLY A 124 13.08 -12.32 -5.06
C GLY A 124 13.39 -10.82 -5.02
N ASP A 125 13.39 -10.14 -6.16
CA ASP A 125 13.66 -8.71 -6.25
C ASP A 125 12.54 -7.87 -5.62
N LEU A 126 11.27 -8.28 -5.78
CA LEU A 126 10.15 -7.68 -5.04
C LEU A 126 10.36 -7.81 -3.53
N THR A 127 10.74 -9.00 -3.05
CA THR A 127 11.00 -9.26 -1.62
C THR A 127 12.11 -8.35 -1.09
N LYS A 128 13.20 -8.18 -1.84
CA LYS A 128 14.31 -7.28 -1.47
C LYS A 128 13.85 -5.83 -1.34
N VAL A 129 13.04 -5.34 -2.30
CA VAL A 129 12.50 -3.98 -2.26
C VAL A 129 11.58 -3.80 -1.06
N MET A 130 10.59 -4.68 -0.88
CA MET A 130 9.61 -4.58 0.20
C MET A 130 10.24 -4.69 1.59
N ASN A 131 11.27 -5.53 1.74
CA ASN A 131 12.05 -5.64 2.98
C ASN A 131 13.15 -4.58 3.12
N LYS A 132 13.29 -3.65 2.17
CA LYS A 132 14.28 -2.57 2.20
C LYS A 132 15.73 -3.08 2.33
N VAL A 133 16.03 -4.26 1.77
CA VAL A 133 17.30 -4.98 1.94
C VAL A 133 18.44 -4.30 1.19
N GLU A 134 18.22 -3.96 -0.07
CA GLU A 134 19.27 -3.44 -0.95
C GLU A 134 19.61 -2.00 -0.62
N THR A 135 20.88 -1.65 -0.51
CA THR A 135 21.28 -0.25 -0.37
C THR A 135 21.24 0.43 -1.74
N ARG A 136 20.66 1.62 -1.86
CA ARG A 136 20.56 2.40 -3.12
C ARG A 136 19.66 1.83 -4.21
N LYS A 137 18.92 0.74 -3.94
CA LYS A 137 17.96 0.16 -4.88
C LYS A 137 16.65 -0.15 -4.16
N ASN A 138 15.67 0.75 -4.28
CA ASN A 138 14.47 0.76 -3.45
C ASN A 138 13.17 0.81 -4.27
N ALA A 139 13.28 0.65 -5.60
CA ALA A 139 12.15 0.75 -6.51
C ALA A 139 11.93 -0.54 -7.32
N PHE A 140 10.67 -0.94 -7.43
CA PHE A 140 10.20 -2.04 -8.25
C PHE A 140 9.29 -1.48 -9.34
N VAL A 141 9.68 -1.63 -10.60
CA VAL A 141 9.07 -0.96 -11.74
C VAL A 141 8.53 -2.00 -12.71
N ILE A 142 7.26 -1.85 -13.10
CA ILE A 142 6.67 -2.59 -14.20
C ILE A 142 6.41 -1.61 -15.34
N GLU A 143 7.10 -1.81 -16.46
CA GLU A 143 6.99 -1.01 -17.68
C GLU A 143 6.21 -1.77 -18.76
N GLY A 144 5.55 -1.05 -19.67
CA GLY A 144 5.00 -1.63 -20.90
C GLY A 144 3.62 -1.06 -21.25
N PRO A 145 3.04 -1.42 -22.40
CA PRO A 145 1.82 -0.78 -22.93
C PRO A 145 0.62 -0.79 -21.96
N THR A 146 -0.39 0.02 -22.25
CA THR A 146 -1.66 -0.04 -21.53
C THR A 146 -2.26 -1.45 -21.60
N THR A 147 -3.10 -1.80 -20.63
CA THR A 147 -3.83 -3.07 -20.57
C THR A 147 -3.00 -4.36 -20.43
N THR A 148 -1.70 -4.27 -20.13
CA THR A 148 -0.84 -5.46 -19.90
C THR A 148 -0.83 -5.97 -18.44
N GLY A 149 -1.67 -5.41 -17.56
CA GLY A 149 -1.83 -5.89 -16.17
C GLY A 149 -0.88 -5.29 -15.13
N LYS A 150 -0.12 -4.23 -15.48
CA LYS A 150 0.84 -3.56 -14.57
C LYS A 150 0.19 -3.09 -13.26
N SER A 151 -0.82 -2.23 -13.37
CA SER A 151 -1.55 -1.70 -12.20
C SER A 151 -2.29 -2.79 -11.43
N LEU A 152 -2.73 -3.86 -12.12
CA LEU A 152 -3.35 -5.02 -11.45
C LEU A 152 -2.32 -5.69 -10.54
N MET A 153 -1.14 -6.03 -11.06
CA MET A 153 -0.07 -6.66 -10.28
C MET A 153 0.33 -5.82 -9.07
N LEU A 154 0.58 -4.52 -9.26
CA LEU A 154 1.00 -3.65 -8.14
C LEU A 154 -0.09 -3.47 -7.09
N LYS A 155 -1.37 -3.41 -7.48
CA LYS A 155 -2.49 -3.38 -6.53
C LYS A 155 -2.58 -4.67 -5.71
N LEU A 156 -2.40 -5.83 -6.34
CA LEU A 156 -2.41 -7.11 -5.61
C LEU A 156 -1.33 -7.17 -4.51
N ILE A 157 -0.22 -6.45 -4.69
CA ILE A 157 0.87 -6.32 -3.71
C ILE A 157 0.54 -5.24 -2.66
N CYS A 158 0.11 -4.05 -3.09
CA CYS A 158 -0.04 -2.86 -2.25
C CYS A 158 -1.34 -2.78 -1.47
N ASP A 159 -2.44 -3.41 -1.91
CA ASP A 159 -3.78 -3.16 -1.34
C ASP A 159 -3.88 -3.51 0.16
N ASN A 160 -2.99 -4.37 0.68
CA ASN A 160 -2.93 -4.70 2.11
C ASN A 160 -2.00 -3.77 2.93
N TYR A 161 -1.34 -2.81 2.29
CA TYR A 161 -0.44 -1.86 2.91
C TYR A 161 -1.10 -0.49 3.08
N ILE A 162 -0.61 0.28 4.05
CA ILE A 162 -0.91 1.71 4.13
C ILE A 162 0.00 2.42 3.13
N TYR A 163 -0.45 2.52 1.88
CA TYR A 163 0.33 3.13 0.82
C TYR A 163 -0.06 4.58 0.54
N GLY A 164 0.90 5.35 0.02
CA GLY A 164 0.71 6.68 -0.52
C GLY A 164 0.83 6.68 -2.03
N THR A 165 0.18 7.62 -2.69
CA THR A 165 0.29 7.80 -4.14
C THR A 165 0.86 9.17 -4.50
N VAL A 166 1.69 9.19 -5.54
CA VAL A 166 2.22 10.42 -6.13
C VAL A 166 1.45 10.70 -7.40
N GLN A 167 0.75 11.84 -7.45
CA GLN A 167 -0.07 12.22 -8.60
C GLN A 167 0.79 12.87 -9.69
N ARG A 168 0.45 12.61 -10.96
CA ARG A 168 1.09 13.23 -12.13
C ARG A 168 1.03 14.76 -12.14
N SER A 169 0.01 15.35 -11.53
CA SER A 169 -0.17 16.80 -11.45
C SER A 169 0.81 17.48 -10.48
N GLY A 170 1.60 16.70 -9.75
CA GLY A 170 2.60 17.17 -8.78
C GLY A 170 3.80 17.89 -9.41
N ASP A 171 4.01 17.80 -10.73
CA ASP A 171 5.17 18.39 -11.43
C ASP A 171 5.33 19.91 -11.21
N HIS A 172 4.27 20.62 -10.80
CA HIS A 172 4.29 22.05 -10.53
C HIS A 172 4.28 22.42 -9.04
N SER A 173 4.28 21.42 -8.16
CA SER A 173 4.10 21.61 -6.72
C SER A 173 5.22 20.93 -5.94
N GLN A 174 5.95 21.70 -5.14
CA GLN A 174 6.95 21.21 -4.18
C GLN A 174 6.40 20.20 -3.15
N PHE A 175 5.08 20.08 -3.02
CA PHE A 175 4.41 19.18 -2.09
C PHE A 175 4.04 17.79 -2.68
N PHE A 176 4.57 17.42 -3.85
CA PHE A 176 4.14 16.20 -4.57
C PHE A 176 4.37 14.89 -3.80
N LEU A 177 5.28 14.88 -2.82
CA LEU A 177 5.60 13.73 -1.97
C LEU A 177 4.86 13.72 -0.63
N MET A 178 4.10 14.77 -0.27
CA MET A 178 3.50 14.86 1.08
C MET A 178 2.54 13.70 1.39
N ASN A 179 1.94 13.09 0.36
CA ASN A 179 1.06 11.93 0.50
C ASN A 179 1.78 10.65 0.93
N LEU A 180 3.13 10.64 0.94
CA LEU A 180 3.97 9.52 1.36
C LEU A 180 4.29 9.57 2.86
N ILE A 181 4.01 10.68 3.54
CA ILE A 181 4.18 10.78 4.99
C ILE A 181 3.26 9.79 5.71
N ASN A 182 3.80 9.12 6.73
CA ASN A 182 3.11 8.11 7.51
C ASN A 182 2.56 6.94 6.67
N LYS A 183 3.20 6.63 5.54
CA LYS A 183 2.92 5.48 4.67
C LYS A 183 4.04 4.46 4.75
N THR A 184 3.72 3.21 4.46
CA THR A 184 4.67 2.09 4.46
C THR A 184 5.16 1.74 3.07
N VAL A 185 4.41 2.12 2.04
CA VAL A 185 4.74 1.86 0.63
C VAL A 185 4.36 3.08 -0.20
N ALA A 186 5.17 3.42 -1.20
CA ALA A 186 4.79 4.35 -2.25
C ALA A 186 4.30 3.59 -3.48
N LEU A 187 3.09 3.87 -3.96
CA LEU A 187 2.56 3.37 -5.22
C LEU A 187 2.44 4.52 -6.22
N MET A 188 3.18 4.42 -7.32
CA MET A 188 3.19 5.46 -8.35
C MET A 188 2.68 4.89 -9.66
N GLU A 189 1.51 5.35 -10.07
CA GLU A 189 0.95 5.03 -11.37
C GLU A 189 1.37 6.11 -12.35
N GLU A 190 2.35 5.75 -13.18
CA GLU A 190 2.89 6.54 -14.27
C GLU A 190 3.46 7.90 -13.84
N PRO A 191 4.49 7.87 -12.97
CA PRO A 191 5.13 9.08 -12.50
C PRO A 191 5.83 9.80 -13.66
N ARG A 192 5.89 11.12 -13.56
CA ARG A 192 6.64 11.97 -14.48
C ARG A 192 7.88 12.51 -13.77
N ILE A 193 9.03 11.95 -14.09
CA ILE A 193 10.31 12.39 -13.53
C ILE A 193 10.94 13.40 -14.47
N THR A 194 10.97 14.67 -14.06
CA THR A 194 11.54 15.78 -14.84
C THR A 194 12.85 16.24 -14.23
N SER A 195 13.61 17.07 -14.95
CA SER A 195 14.84 17.68 -14.41
C SER A 195 14.64 18.45 -13.10
N LEU A 196 13.42 18.91 -12.80
CA LEU A 196 13.09 19.60 -11.55
C LEU A 196 12.94 18.62 -10.37
N THR A 197 12.33 17.46 -10.60
CA THR A 197 12.01 16.48 -9.55
C THR A 197 13.02 15.34 -9.44
N VAL A 198 13.95 15.23 -10.39
CA VAL A 198 14.83 14.07 -10.54
C VAL A 198 15.71 13.81 -9.32
N ASN A 199 16.14 14.85 -8.60
CA ASN A 199 16.96 14.68 -7.41
C ASN A 199 16.16 14.09 -6.25
N ASP A 200 14.93 14.53 -6.03
CA ASP A 200 14.03 13.94 -5.03
C ASP A 200 13.73 12.47 -5.38
N PHE A 201 13.51 12.16 -6.66
CA PHE A 201 13.36 10.78 -7.12
C PHE A 201 14.64 9.95 -6.92
N LYS A 202 15.85 10.52 -7.08
CA LYS A 202 17.09 9.80 -6.77
C LYS A 202 17.18 9.45 -5.28
N GLU A 203 16.76 10.33 -4.38
CA GLU A 203 16.75 10.03 -2.94
C GLU A 203 15.68 8.97 -2.61
N LEU A 204 14.46 9.16 -3.11
CA LEU A 204 13.33 8.27 -2.87
C LEU A 204 13.56 6.85 -3.41
N LEU A 205 13.97 6.72 -4.68
CA LEU A 205 14.24 5.44 -5.32
C LEU A 205 15.56 4.82 -4.81
N GLY A 206 16.46 5.64 -4.27
CA GLY A 206 17.66 5.16 -3.57
C GLY A 206 17.36 4.64 -2.16
N GLY A 207 16.23 5.05 -1.57
CA GLY A 207 15.86 4.74 -0.20
C GLY A 207 16.62 5.54 0.85
N THR A 208 17.19 6.70 0.48
CA THR A 208 17.78 7.62 1.45
C THR A 208 16.65 8.41 2.12
N PRO A 209 16.60 8.52 3.46
CA PRO A 209 15.67 9.44 4.12
C PRO A 209 16.02 10.88 3.75
N PHE A 210 15.03 11.72 3.46
CA PHE A 210 15.22 13.14 3.11
C PHE A 210 14.02 13.98 3.57
N ASP A 211 14.20 15.30 3.65
CA ASP A 211 13.14 16.22 4.10
C ASP A 211 12.25 16.59 2.91
N ILE A 212 10.94 16.61 3.13
CA ILE A 212 9.96 16.99 2.11
C ILE A 212 9.04 18.10 2.62
N HIS A 213 8.59 18.93 1.70
CA HIS A 213 7.66 20.00 2.01
C HIS A 213 6.24 19.44 2.26
N VAL A 214 5.62 19.91 3.34
CA VAL A 214 4.21 19.60 3.66
C VAL A 214 3.42 20.89 3.84
N LYS A 215 2.19 20.92 3.33
CA LYS A 215 1.35 22.12 3.37
C LYS A 215 1.00 22.51 4.81
N HIS A 216 1.08 23.80 5.11
CA HIS A 216 0.66 24.40 6.39
C HIS A 216 1.39 23.87 7.64
N GLN A 217 2.51 23.16 7.46
CA GLN A 217 3.35 22.68 8.56
C GLN A 217 4.82 22.73 8.16
N LYS A 218 5.71 22.40 9.10
CA LYS A 218 7.15 22.34 8.84
C LYS A 218 7.46 21.17 7.91
N ASP A 219 8.61 21.24 7.26
CA ASP A 219 9.13 20.11 6.48
C ASP A 219 9.24 18.86 7.36
N GLU A 220 8.92 17.72 6.76
CA GLU A 220 8.93 16.43 7.43
C GLU A 220 9.95 15.49 6.81
N ARG A 221 10.60 14.69 7.65
CA ARG A 221 11.54 13.68 7.20
C ARG A 221 10.77 12.49 6.64
N LEU A 222 10.86 12.25 5.34
CA LEU A 222 10.36 11.03 4.71
C LEU A 222 11.36 9.89 4.98
N PRO A 223 10.98 8.85 5.75
CA PRO A 223 11.84 7.70 5.95
C PRO A 223 11.93 6.85 4.67
N ARG A 224 12.83 5.86 4.69
CA ARG A 224 12.90 4.86 3.61
C ARG A 224 11.61 4.04 3.54
N ILE A 225 10.90 4.13 2.42
CA ILE A 225 9.73 3.32 2.09
C ILE A 225 9.92 2.63 0.73
N PRO A 226 9.56 1.35 0.54
CA PRO A 226 9.57 0.70 -0.77
C PRO A 226 8.72 1.48 -1.79
N VAL A 227 9.19 1.51 -3.04
CA VAL A 227 8.51 2.23 -4.13
C VAL A 227 8.09 1.25 -5.22
N LEU A 228 6.80 1.16 -5.50
CA LEU A 228 6.23 0.38 -6.59
C LEU A 228 5.76 1.32 -7.69
N ILE A 229 6.18 1.07 -8.93
CA ILE A 229 5.92 1.95 -10.07
C ILE A 229 5.35 1.17 -11.24
N SER A 230 4.26 1.65 -11.82
CA SER A 230 3.81 1.25 -13.15
C SER A 230 4.07 2.39 -14.14
N THR A 231 4.47 2.09 -15.38
CA THR A 231 4.59 3.12 -16.42
C THR A 231 4.44 2.53 -17.83
N ASN A 232 3.86 3.30 -18.75
CA ASN A 232 3.65 2.88 -20.13
C ASN A 232 4.91 3.04 -20.97
N ASN A 233 5.67 4.10 -20.67
CA ASN A 233 6.91 4.45 -21.33
C ASN A 233 8.09 4.24 -20.38
N ASP A 234 9.30 4.29 -20.92
CA ASP A 234 10.53 4.31 -20.14
C ASP A 234 10.41 5.31 -18.98
N LEU A 235 10.63 4.86 -17.74
CA LEU A 235 10.51 5.69 -16.54
C LEU A 235 11.32 7.00 -16.62
N THR A 236 12.40 6.99 -17.40
CA THR A 236 13.35 8.09 -17.53
C THR A 236 13.16 8.90 -18.81
N PHE A 237 12.01 8.77 -19.48
CA PHE A 237 11.70 9.43 -20.76
C PHE A 237 11.96 10.95 -20.77
N TYR A 238 11.73 11.64 -19.65
CA TYR A 238 11.93 13.09 -19.51
C TYR A 238 13.24 13.48 -18.78
N CYS A 239 14.13 12.52 -18.53
CA CYS A 239 15.40 12.75 -17.85
C CYS A 239 16.55 12.93 -18.85
N LEU A 240 17.57 13.68 -18.43
CA LEU A 240 18.86 13.70 -19.12
C LEU A 240 19.55 12.33 -19.00
N SER A 241 20.47 12.01 -19.90
CA SER A 241 21.08 10.67 -20.00
C SER A 241 21.76 10.19 -18.71
N GLU A 242 22.51 11.05 -18.02
CA GLU A 242 23.18 10.70 -16.76
C GLU A 242 22.18 10.50 -15.62
N ASP A 243 21.14 11.34 -15.56
CA ASP A 243 20.06 11.19 -14.59
C ASP A 243 19.26 9.91 -14.84
N ALA A 244 19.02 9.58 -16.11
CA ALA A 244 18.33 8.35 -16.51
C ALA A 244 19.11 7.11 -16.03
N LYS A 245 20.44 7.08 -16.20
CA LYS A 245 21.28 6.01 -15.65
C LYS A 245 21.18 5.93 -14.13
N ALA A 246 21.22 7.08 -13.45
CA ALA A 246 21.12 7.15 -12.00
C ALA A 246 19.78 6.61 -11.49
N ILE A 247 18.66 6.98 -12.13
CA ILE A 247 17.33 6.48 -11.77
C ILE A 247 17.25 4.97 -12.02
N LYS A 248 17.65 4.50 -13.21
CA LYS A 248 17.59 3.06 -13.55
C LYS A 248 18.41 2.18 -12.62
N ALA A 249 19.58 2.65 -12.16
CA ALA A 249 20.41 1.93 -11.20
C ALA A 249 19.71 1.68 -9.85
N ARG A 250 18.69 2.47 -9.52
CA ARG A 250 17.90 2.39 -8.28
C ARG A 250 16.64 1.53 -8.41
N CYS A 251 16.39 0.97 -9.60
CA CYS A 251 15.17 0.26 -9.95
C CYS A 251 15.42 -1.21 -10.34
N PHE A 252 14.55 -2.11 -9.89
CA PHE A 252 14.32 -3.39 -10.55
C PHE A 252 13.22 -3.17 -11.60
N ILE A 253 13.51 -3.44 -12.87
CA ILE A 253 12.61 -3.10 -13.99
C ILE A 253 12.18 -4.39 -14.70
N TYR A 254 10.87 -4.60 -14.77
CA TYR A 254 10.25 -5.70 -15.51
C TYR A 254 9.33 -5.15 -16.59
N LYS A 255 9.19 -5.88 -17.69
CA LYS A 255 8.42 -5.42 -18.85
C LYS A 255 7.22 -6.33 -19.11
N PHE A 256 6.02 -5.76 -19.02
CA PHE A 256 4.76 -6.41 -19.38
C PHE A 256 4.34 -5.92 -20.76
N PHE A 257 4.55 -6.74 -21.79
CA PHE A 257 4.22 -6.46 -23.18
C PHE A 257 2.96 -7.18 -23.68
N VAL A 258 2.56 -8.28 -23.05
CA VAL A 258 1.38 -9.05 -23.48
C VAL A 258 0.10 -8.40 -22.98
N PRO A 259 -0.82 -7.98 -23.86
CA PRO A 259 -2.06 -7.32 -23.48
C PRO A 259 -3.05 -8.31 -22.87
N ILE A 260 -3.95 -7.80 -22.03
CA ILE A 260 -5.04 -8.56 -21.43
C ILE A 260 -6.38 -7.98 -21.91
N PRO A 261 -7.28 -8.77 -22.53
CA PRO A 261 -7.06 -10.16 -22.97
C PRO A 261 -6.22 -10.27 -24.25
N SER A 262 -5.47 -11.36 -24.37
CA SER A 262 -4.92 -11.89 -25.63
C SER A 262 -5.14 -13.40 -25.71
N PRO A 263 -4.89 -14.05 -26.87
CA PRO A 263 -4.93 -15.51 -26.99
C PRO A 263 -4.00 -16.22 -25.99
N GLU A 264 -2.84 -15.63 -25.70
CA GLU A 264 -1.83 -16.17 -24.79
C GLU A 264 -2.14 -15.84 -23.32
N LEU A 265 -2.81 -14.71 -23.07
CA LEU A 265 -3.12 -14.23 -21.73
C LEU A 265 -4.58 -13.75 -21.63
N PRO A 266 -5.52 -14.66 -21.30
CA PRO A 266 -6.93 -14.30 -21.17
C PRO A 266 -7.19 -13.40 -19.96
N ILE A 267 -8.41 -12.87 -19.86
CA ILE A 267 -8.88 -12.13 -18.68
C ILE A 267 -8.68 -13.00 -17.43
N PRO A 268 -8.29 -12.42 -16.27
CA PRO A 268 -8.26 -13.15 -15.01
C PRO A 268 -9.55 -13.94 -14.77
N PRO A 269 -9.45 -15.17 -14.22
CA PRO A 269 -10.59 -16.08 -14.09
C PRO A 269 -11.70 -15.56 -13.16
N PHE A 270 -11.38 -14.58 -12.33
CA PHE A 270 -12.26 -13.85 -11.42
C PHE A 270 -11.57 -12.54 -11.00
N THR A 271 -12.25 -11.70 -10.22
CA THR A 271 -11.64 -10.49 -9.65
C THR A 271 -10.49 -10.88 -8.72
N MET A 272 -9.25 -10.72 -9.20
CA MET A 272 -8.05 -11.00 -8.43
C MET A 272 -7.98 -10.06 -7.23
N CYS A 273 -7.54 -10.60 -6.10
CA CYS A 273 -7.38 -9.86 -4.85
C CYS A 273 -6.05 -10.27 -4.19
N PRO A 274 -5.60 -9.54 -3.16
CA PRO A 274 -4.32 -9.81 -2.50
C PRO A 274 -4.17 -11.24 -1.96
N CYS A 275 -5.28 -11.96 -1.67
CA CYS A 275 -5.24 -13.38 -1.33
C CYS A 275 -4.56 -14.23 -2.41
N CYS A 276 -4.85 -13.93 -3.68
CA CYS A 276 -4.30 -14.69 -4.80
C CYS A 276 -2.79 -14.49 -4.89
N PHE A 277 -2.34 -13.23 -4.73
CA PHE A 277 -0.92 -12.92 -4.71
C PHE A 277 -0.23 -13.56 -3.51
N SER A 278 -0.83 -13.47 -2.32
CA SER A 278 -0.32 -14.11 -1.11
C SER A 278 -0.15 -15.62 -1.27
N ALA A 279 -1.20 -16.32 -1.75
CA ALA A 279 -1.15 -17.75 -1.96
C ALA A 279 -0.11 -18.13 -3.04
N TRP A 280 -0.01 -17.34 -4.10
CA TRP A 280 0.98 -17.51 -5.16
C TRP A 280 2.41 -17.32 -4.66
N TYR A 281 2.65 -16.28 -3.87
CA TYR A 281 3.94 -16.00 -3.24
C TYR A 281 4.33 -17.06 -2.19
N LYS A 282 3.38 -17.49 -1.35
CA LYS A 282 3.58 -18.56 -0.37
C LYS A 282 3.94 -19.88 -1.04
N SER A 283 3.27 -20.23 -2.14
CA SER A 283 3.61 -21.40 -2.94
C SER A 283 5.08 -21.33 -3.38
N TRP A 284 5.48 -20.20 -3.98
CA TRP A 284 6.86 -19.98 -4.41
C TRP A 284 7.89 -20.07 -3.27
N LEU A 285 7.61 -19.45 -2.12
CA LEU A 285 8.50 -19.53 -0.95
C LEU A 285 8.72 -20.98 -0.52
N ASN A 286 7.66 -21.77 -0.40
CA ASN A 286 7.79 -23.16 0.05
C ASN A 286 8.66 -24.01 -0.91
N TYR A 287 8.64 -23.74 -2.21
CA TYR A 287 9.52 -24.41 -3.18
C TYR A 287 10.96 -23.89 -3.14
N SER A 288 11.15 -22.59 -2.94
CA SER A 288 12.48 -21.96 -2.95
C SER A 288 13.31 -22.32 -1.72
N TRP A 289 12.68 -22.50 -0.56
CA TRP A 289 13.35 -22.88 0.70
C TRP A 289 13.60 -24.39 0.84
N CYS A 290 12.95 -25.24 0.03
CA CYS A 290 13.31 -26.66 -0.09
C CYS A 290 14.56 -26.91 -0.96
N SER A 291 15.10 -25.85 -1.59
CA SER A 291 16.23 -25.93 -2.53
C SER A 291 17.52 -25.34 -1.95
N ILE A 292 17.57 -25.11 -0.63
CA ILE A 292 18.74 -24.70 0.16
C ILE A 292 18.91 -25.72 1.29
#